data_AF-M5TAB6-F1
#
_entry.id   AF-M5TAB6-F1
#
_cell.length_a   1.000
_cell.length_b   1.000
_cell.length_c   1.000
_cell.angle_alpha   90.00
_cell.angle_beta   90.00
_cell.angle_gamma   90.00
#
_symmetry.space_group_name_H-M   'P 1'
#
loop_
_entity.id
_entity.type
_entity.pdbx_description
1 polymer ?
#
loop_
_entity_poly.entity_id
_entity_poly.type
_entity_poly.pdbx_seq_one_letter_code
_entity_poly.pdbx_strand_id
1 'polypeptide(L)'
;MFSNFARLFASICVCASLFASANAQDTKLAKLLEQSPSPANAIAYVHVPSLNQLMSDAEFSSRMTERVTDIWLISDLDLSSLRPRWEAGYVTTKSAPDAEKIAAAVDGYVDSIIGTPIVWSPRQSYLIPLENNRLGFLRPANRSLLSRWIQSDANINDSSYLAELSKQNESYLSFMIAADVRNLISPVPLAAKLEKFTSLKSNQPDAVASTLASIKGFSVIIGRKSLKQCIFTLDFDKSPASLKQIANELLAEILERNGTAAPEVLSWEVKSEGNQLAFSGAITEASLGGLLNIFTLSNEANDVSDRLLKLSDSPGSASEQVAYTTKHYFEEVNKSIEQVRKHKSQTTGGLAKWNDQQARRLDEMGTLNVDPVMVQYGSDVAELLRGNALTVRSGNIEAGKTKASQGLSSGTYYGYGYGYYDPNSSADYQRVTDAYARGNAYADFRGVLSQIDKMTASIRRQMTDKYKMQF
;
A
#
# COMPACT_ATOMS: atom_id res chain seq x y z
N MET A 1 1.35 -48.94 42.71
CA MET A 1 0.24 -48.45 43.56
C MET A 1 0.47 -46.97 43.84
N PHE A 2 -0.39 -46.15 43.26
CA PHE A 2 -0.83 -44.83 43.73
C PHE A 2 0.15 -43.93 44.50
N SER A 3 0.74 -42.97 43.77
CA SER A 3 0.58 -41.52 44.01
C SER A 3 1.84 -40.80 43.51
N ASN A 4 1.76 -40.15 42.35
CA ASN A 4 2.58 -38.98 41.98
C ASN A 4 2.17 -38.35 40.63
N PHE A 5 0.89 -38.44 40.26
CA PHE A 5 0.38 -37.89 38.98
C PHE A 5 -0.55 -36.66 39.15
N ALA A 6 -0.51 -35.99 40.32
CA ALA A 6 -1.48 -34.94 40.67
C ALA A 6 -0.87 -33.53 40.84
N ARG A 7 0.21 -33.19 40.11
CA ARG A 7 0.81 -31.83 40.12
C ARG A 7 1.27 -31.32 38.75
N LEU A 8 0.58 -31.69 37.67
CA LEU A 8 0.86 -31.16 36.32
C LEU A 8 -0.41 -30.74 35.54
N PHE A 9 -1.43 -30.25 36.24
CA PHE A 9 -2.66 -29.70 35.62
C PHE A 9 -3.16 -28.46 36.39
N ALA A 10 -2.31 -27.45 36.53
CA ALA A 10 -2.66 -26.16 37.14
C ALA A 10 -2.11 -24.96 36.36
N SER A 11 -2.24 -24.97 35.02
CA SER A 11 -1.94 -23.80 34.17
C SER A 11 -2.83 -23.67 32.93
N ILE A 12 -4.02 -24.28 32.96
CA ILE A 12 -5.05 -24.08 31.92
C ILE A 12 -6.39 -23.92 32.65
N CYS A 13 -6.72 -22.68 33.05
CA CYS A 13 -8.08 -22.19 33.34
C CYS A 13 -8.05 -20.79 33.98
N VAL A 14 -7.52 -19.80 33.26
CA VAL A 14 -7.89 -18.38 33.49
C VAL A 14 -8.12 -17.73 32.11
N CYS A 15 -9.12 -18.24 31.38
CA CYS A 15 -9.57 -17.67 30.10
C CYS A 15 -11.08 -17.37 30.08
N ALA A 16 -11.80 -17.42 31.20
CA ALA A 16 -13.24 -17.16 31.16
C ALA A 16 -13.75 -16.65 32.50
N SER A 17 -13.58 -15.36 32.78
CA SER A 17 -14.50 -14.55 33.61
C SER A 17 -13.86 -13.21 34.01
N LEU A 18 -13.74 -12.29 33.04
CA LEU A 18 -13.78 -10.86 33.33
C LEU A 18 -14.78 -10.25 32.35
N PHE A 19 -16.07 -10.55 32.58
CA PHE A 19 -17.16 -9.67 32.15
C PHE A 19 -17.10 -8.43 33.05
N ALA A 20 -16.19 -7.52 32.71
CA ALA A 20 -16.25 -6.14 33.17
C ALA A 20 -16.96 -5.35 32.08
N SER A 21 -18.21 -5.01 32.36
CA SER A 21 -19.05 -3.96 31.75
C SER A 21 -18.42 -3.24 30.56
N ALA A 22 -18.59 -3.81 29.37
CA ALA A 22 -18.34 -3.10 28.13
C ALA A 22 -19.38 -1.97 28.03
N ASN A 23 -18.97 -0.75 28.35
CA ASN A 23 -19.51 0.39 27.61
C ASN A 23 -19.21 0.08 26.15
N ALA A 24 -20.23 -0.35 25.41
CA ALA A 24 -20.14 -0.60 23.98
C ALA A 24 -19.81 0.75 23.31
N GLN A 25 -18.53 1.05 23.24
CA GLN A 25 -18.02 2.05 22.34
C GLN A 25 -18.19 1.42 20.97
N ASP A 26 -19.30 1.71 20.29
CA ASP A 26 -19.55 1.25 18.92
C ASP A 26 -18.25 1.44 18.13
N THR A 27 -17.63 0.34 17.68
CA THR A 27 -16.35 0.42 16.99
C THR A 27 -16.57 1.22 15.71
N LYS A 28 -15.84 2.33 15.56
CA LYS A 28 -16.10 3.31 14.50
C LYS A 28 -15.88 2.70 13.12
N LEU A 29 -14.96 1.73 13.03
CA LEU A 29 -14.72 0.97 11.80
C LEU A 29 -15.89 0.07 11.39
N ALA A 30 -16.54 -0.60 12.34
CA ALA A 30 -17.70 -1.45 12.05
C ALA A 30 -18.87 -0.62 11.53
N LYS A 31 -19.14 0.51 12.19
CA LYS A 31 -20.16 1.46 11.74
C LYS A 31 -19.85 2.02 10.35
N LEU A 32 -18.59 2.39 10.08
CA LEU A 32 -18.18 2.85 8.75
C LEU A 32 -18.43 1.78 7.68
N LEU A 33 -18.12 0.51 7.98
CA LEU A 33 -18.32 -0.62 7.08
C LEU A 33 -19.81 -0.89 6.80
N GLU A 34 -20.67 -0.80 7.81
CA GLU A 34 -22.13 -0.91 7.66
C GLU A 34 -22.70 0.21 6.79
N GLN A 35 -22.14 1.41 6.90
CA GLN A 35 -22.53 2.60 6.12
C GLN A 35 -21.86 2.65 4.74
N SER A 36 -21.19 1.57 4.30
CA SER A 36 -20.44 1.58 3.06
C SER A 36 -21.32 1.96 1.85
N PRO A 37 -20.90 2.91 0.99
CA PRO A 37 -21.74 3.39 -0.12
C PRO A 37 -21.88 2.39 -1.28
N SER A 38 -21.14 1.28 -1.23
CA SER A 38 -21.05 0.18 -2.19
C SER A 38 -20.40 -1.02 -1.47
N PRO A 39 -20.47 -2.27 -1.97
CA PRO A 39 -19.76 -3.38 -1.32
C PRO A 39 -18.26 -3.06 -1.19
N ALA A 40 -17.72 -3.17 0.02
CA ALA A 40 -16.30 -2.98 0.30
C ALA A 40 -15.61 -4.35 0.37
N ASN A 41 -14.38 -4.43 -0.13
CA ASN A 41 -13.55 -5.62 0.02
C ASN A 41 -12.30 -5.37 0.88
N ALA A 42 -12.10 -4.14 1.37
CA ALA A 42 -10.99 -3.80 2.24
C ALA A 42 -11.39 -2.78 3.31
N ILE A 43 -10.75 -2.88 4.48
CA ILE A 43 -10.86 -1.94 5.59
C ILE A 43 -9.46 -1.58 6.10
N ALA A 44 -9.30 -0.39 6.66
CA ALA A 44 -8.08 -0.01 7.37
C ALA A 44 -8.33 0.94 8.55
N TYR A 45 -7.42 0.89 9.51
CA TYR A 45 -7.37 1.77 10.66
C TYR A 45 -5.93 2.19 10.95
N VAL A 46 -5.73 3.47 11.29
CA VAL A 46 -4.43 3.98 11.74
C VAL A 46 -4.62 4.88 12.95
N HIS A 47 -3.93 4.57 14.05
CA HIS A 47 -3.77 5.48 15.18
C HIS A 47 -2.44 6.22 15.05
N VAL A 48 -2.50 7.42 14.49
CA VAL A 48 -1.34 8.19 14.05
C VAL A 48 -0.34 8.48 15.17
N PRO A 49 -0.74 8.91 16.39
CA PRO A 49 0.22 9.19 17.47
C PRO A 49 1.04 7.97 17.88
N SER A 50 0.37 6.82 18.05
CA SER A 50 1.07 5.57 18.41
C SER A 50 1.99 5.11 17.29
N LEU A 51 1.52 5.17 16.03
CA LEU A 51 2.35 4.76 14.90
C LEU A 51 3.58 5.67 14.73
N ASN A 52 3.42 6.99 14.85
CA ASN A 52 4.53 7.94 14.80
C ASN A 52 5.54 7.70 15.93
N GLN A 53 5.08 7.42 17.16
CA GLN A 53 5.97 7.05 18.27
C GLN A 53 6.78 5.79 17.92
N LEU A 54 6.11 4.75 17.44
CA LEU A 54 6.75 3.49 17.06
C LEU A 54 7.76 3.65 15.93
N MET A 55 7.44 4.48 14.92
CA MET A 55 8.36 4.82 13.84
C MET A 55 9.55 5.66 14.35
N SER A 56 9.34 6.49 15.37
CA SER A 56 10.41 7.24 16.05
C SER A 56 11.36 6.34 16.81
N ASP A 57 10.84 5.42 17.62
CA ASP A 57 11.63 4.48 18.39
C ASP A 57 12.45 3.53 17.49
N ALA A 58 11.97 3.32 16.25
CA ALA A 58 12.64 2.52 15.22
C ALA A 58 13.54 3.35 14.27
N GLU A 59 13.72 4.65 14.52
CA GLU A 59 14.53 5.56 13.71
C GLU A 59 14.13 5.64 12.22
N PHE A 60 12.87 5.39 11.90
CA PHE A 60 12.38 5.53 10.52
C PHE A 60 12.43 7.01 10.12
N SER A 61 12.63 7.32 8.84
CA SER A 61 12.65 8.72 8.36
C SER A 61 11.25 9.29 8.10
N SER A 62 10.29 8.43 7.74
CA SER A 62 8.94 8.84 7.38
C SER A 62 8.03 8.95 8.60
N ARG A 63 7.25 10.04 8.65
CA ARG A 63 6.20 10.26 9.65
C ARG A 63 4.91 10.69 8.96
N MET A 64 3.80 10.38 9.62
CA MET A 64 2.49 10.95 9.29
C MET A 64 2.35 12.29 10.01
N THR A 65 1.46 13.17 9.53
CA THR A 65 1.24 14.47 10.21
C THR A 65 0.70 14.24 11.63
N GLU A 66 1.21 15.00 12.60
CA GLU A 66 0.74 14.94 13.99
C GLU A 66 -0.65 15.59 14.18
N ARG A 67 -1.26 16.10 13.11
CA ARG A 67 -2.54 16.83 13.15
C ARG A 67 -3.76 15.94 12.97
N VAL A 68 -3.52 14.71 12.50
CA VAL A 68 -4.49 13.63 12.48
C VAL A 68 -4.20 12.72 13.67
N THR A 69 -5.26 12.26 14.33
CA THR A 69 -5.17 11.33 15.45
C THR A 69 -5.53 9.91 15.04
N ASP A 70 -6.63 9.78 14.32
CA ASP A 70 -7.14 8.51 13.83
C ASP A 70 -7.56 8.60 12.37
N ILE A 71 -7.42 7.50 11.65
CA ILE A 71 -7.87 7.31 10.27
C ILE A 71 -8.64 6.00 10.21
N TRP A 72 -9.87 6.03 9.70
CA TRP A 72 -10.68 4.83 9.37
C TRP A 72 -11.02 4.85 7.90
N LEU A 73 -10.86 3.72 7.22
CA LEU A 73 -11.04 3.61 5.78
C LEU A 73 -11.77 2.33 5.40
N ILE A 74 -12.55 2.43 4.34
CA ILE A 74 -13.18 1.33 3.62
C ILE A 74 -12.95 1.52 2.12
N SER A 75 -12.86 0.44 1.36
CA SER A 75 -12.57 0.50 -0.07
C SER A 75 -13.07 -0.73 -0.84
N ASP A 76 -13.35 -0.54 -2.13
CA ASP A 76 -13.22 -1.59 -3.15
C ASP A 76 -11.81 -1.51 -3.75
N LEU A 77 -10.91 -2.31 -3.21
CA LEU A 77 -9.51 -2.44 -3.58
C LEU A 77 -9.37 -3.44 -4.74
N ASP A 78 -8.84 -2.99 -5.87
CA ASP A 78 -8.31 -3.90 -6.87
C ASP A 78 -7.01 -4.52 -6.35
N LEU A 79 -7.10 -5.75 -5.88
CA LEU A 79 -5.99 -6.49 -5.27
C LEU A 79 -4.85 -6.84 -6.24
N SER A 80 -5.09 -6.78 -7.55
CA SER A 80 -4.02 -7.00 -8.53
C SER A 80 -3.09 -5.79 -8.64
N SER A 81 -3.66 -4.60 -8.58
CA SER A 81 -2.95 -3.33 -8.70
C SER A 81 -2.68 -2.66 -7.35
N LEU A 82 -3.32 -3.13 -6.28
CA LEU A 82 -3.44 -2.51 -4.96
C LEU A 82 -3.94 -1.06 -5.07
N ARG A 83 -5.01 -0.86 -5.86
CA ARG A 83 -5.61 0.44 -6.09
C ARG A 83 -7.08 0.46 -5.68
N PRO A 84 -7.51 1.43 -4.87
CA PRO A 84 -8.92 1.69 -4.66
C PRO A 84 -9.62 2.04 -5.97
N ARG A 85 -10.67 1.31 -6.33
CA ARG A 85 -11.66 1.77 -7.32
C ARG A 85 -12.53 2.87 -6.73
N TRP A 86 -12.84 2.71 -5.45
CA TRP A 86 -13.31 3.78 -4.58
C TRP A 86 -12.77 3.55 -3.17
N GLU A 87 -12.66 4.63 -2.41
CA GLU A 87 -12.34 4.60 -0.99
C GLU A 87 -13.14 5.69 -0.27
N ALA A 88 -13.56 5.38 0.95
CA ALA A 88 -14.29 6.29 1.81
C ALA A 88 -13.80 6.14 3.25
N GLY A 89 -13.96 7.19 4.06
CA GLY A 89 -13.58 7.09 5.46
C GLY A 89 -13.54 8.40 6.20
N TYR A 90 -13.08 8.34 7.45
CA TYR A 90 -13.01 9.50 8.32
C TYR A 90 -11.61 9.64 8.88
N VAL A 91 -11.19 10.88 9.10
CA VAL A 91 -10.06 11.19 9.96
C VAL A 91 -10.51 12.07 11.10
N THR A 92 -9.87 11.92 12.26
CA THR A 92 -10.08 12.84 13.39
C THR A 92 -8.95 13.87 13.42
N THR A 93 -9.32 15.14 13.26
CA THR A 93 -8.41 16.29 13.26
C THR A 93 -8.33 16.93 14.65
N LYS A 94 -7.25 17.66 14.91
CA LYS A 94 -7.11 18.43 16.18
C LYS A 94 -8.07 19.62 16.29
N SER A 95 -8.55 20.15 15.17
CA SER A 95 -9.47 21.30 15.09
C SER A 95 -10.69 20.97 14.24
N ALA A 96 -11.83 21.59 14.54
CA ALA A 96 -13.07 21.40 13.79
C ALA A 96 -12.88 21.79 12.30
N PRO A 97 -13.26 20.90 11.37
CA PRO A 97 -13.24 21.22 9.95
C PRO A 97 -14.37 22.21 9.60
N ASP A 98 -14.05 23.19 8.76
CA ASP A 98 -14.97 24.22 8.26
C ASP A 98 -14.97 24.15 6.73
N ALA A 99 -16.15 24.10 6.10
CA ALA A 99 -16.28 23.79 4.67
C ALA A 99 -15.57 24.84 3.81
N GLU A 100 -15.74 26.11 4.13
CA GLU A 100 -15.19 27.24 3.40
C GLU A 100 -13.67 27.28 3.52
N LYS A 101 -13.12 27.07 4.72
CA LYS A 101 -11.67 26.96 4.92
C LYS A 101 -11.08 25.76 4.20
N ILE A 102 -11.77 24.62 4.20
CA ILE A 102 -11.35 23.42 3.47
C ILE A 102 -11.35 23.70 1.96
N ALA A 103 -12.42 24.28 1.43
CA ALA A 103 -12.51 24.64 0.01
C ALA A 103 -11.34 25.55 -0.41
N ALA A 104 -11.06 26.59 0.38
CA ALA A 104 -9.91 27.47 0.15
C ALA A 104 -8.56 26.74 0.22
N ALA A 105 -8.41 25.77 1.12
CA ALA A 105 -7.17 25.00 1.27
C ALA A 105 -6.90 24.02 0.12
N VAL A 106 -7.94 23.55 -0.55
CA VAL A 106 -7.83 22.50 -1.60
C VAL A 106 -8.08 23.02 -3.02
N ASP A 107 -8.26 24.32 -3.20
CA ASP A 107 -8.71 24.93 -4.46
C ASP A 107 -10.05 24.36 -4.95
N GLY A 108 -10.90 24.05 -3.97
CA GLY A 108 -12.20 23.45 -4.15
C GLY A 108 -13.33 24.46 -4.10
N TYR A 109 -14.55 23.94 -4.12
CA TYR A 109 -15.75 24.73 -3.84
C TYR A 109 -16.65 23.98 -2.87
N VAL A 110 -17.42 24.76 -2.10
CA VAL A 110 -18.49 24.23 -1.25
C VAL A 110 -19.70 23.92 -2.14
N ASP A 111 -20.26 22.74 -1.95
CA ASP A 111 -21.46 22.23 -2.58
C ASP A 111 -22.38 21.67 -1.48
N SER A 112 -23.60 21.26 -1.83
CA SER A 112 -24.52 20.62 -0.91
C SER A 112 -25.11 19.35 -1.53
N ILE A 113 -25.10 18.26 -0.76
CA ILE A 113 -25.80 17.02 -1.08
C ILE A 113 -26.74 16.70 0.07
N ILE A 114 -28.05 16.67 -0.21
CA ILE A 114 -29.08 16.36 0.80
C ILE A 114 -28.95 17.29 2.02
N GLY A 115 -28.72 18.58 1.78
CA GLY A 115 -28.54 19.57 2.84
C GLY A 115 -27.23 19.45 3.62
N THR A 116 -26.38 18.46 3.33
CA THR A 116 -25.06 18.32 3.95
C THR A 116 -24.05 19.16 3.17
N PRO A 117 -23.36 20.12 3.80
CA PRO A 117 -22.29 20.86 3.16
C PRO A 117 -21.12 19.91 2.87
N ILE A 118 -20.65 19.94 1.63
CA ILE A 118 -19.53 19.14 1.16
C ILE A 118 -18.55 20.04 0.42
N VAL A 119 -17.29 19.64 0.36
CA VAL A 119 -16.27 20.32 -0.43
C VAL A 119 -15.84 19.39 -1.54
N TRP A 120 -15.98 19.85 -2.78
CA TRP A 120 -15.35 19.17 -3.91
C TRP A 120 -13.90 19.63 -4.03
N SER A 121 -12.98 18.68 -4.21
CA SER A 121 -11.57 18.96 -4.49
C SER A 121 -11.24 18.63 -5.96
N PRO A 122 -10.42 19.47 -6.65
CA PRO A 122 -9.84 19.16 -7.95
C PRO A 122 -9.11 17.82 -8.03
N ARG A 123 -8.70 17.29 -6.88
CA ARG A 123 -8.05 15.98 -6.75
C ARG A 123 -9.01 14.80 -6.89
N GLN A 124 -10.22 15.01 -7.41
CA GLN A 124 -11.25 13.98 -7.58
C GLN A 124 -11.71 13.39 -6.25
N SER A 125 -11.88 14.23 -5.23
CA SER A 125 -12.35 13.79 -3.91
C SER A 125 -13.46 14.71 -3.41
N TYR A 126 -14.34 14.16 -2.58
CA TYR A 126 -15.24 14.93 -1.74
C TYR A 126 -14.78 14.89 -0.29
N LEU A 127 -14.79 16.06 0.35
CA LEU A 127 -14.47 16.25 1.76
C LEU A 127 -15.73 16.69 2.50
N ILE A 128 -16.02 16.07 3.63
CA ILE A 128 -17.26 16.28 4.37
C ILE A 128 -16.89 16.71 5.78
N PRO A 129 -17.08 17.99 6.15
CA PRO A 129 -16.97 18.40 7.54
C PRO A 129 -18.03 17.66 8.37
N LEU A 130 -17.58 16.93 9.39
CA LEU A 130 -18.44 16.17 10.29
C LEU A 130 -18.21 16.65 11.73
N GLU A 131 -19.17 16.36 12.59
CA GLU A 131 -19.06 16.65 14.03
C GLU A 131 -17.87 15.93 14.68
N ASN A 132 -17.52 16.35 15.90
CA ASN A 132 -16.43 15.76 16.70
C ASN A 132 -15.06 15.84 16.03
N ASN A 133 -14.77 16.96 15.35
CA ASN A 133 -13.53 17.20 14.62
C ASN A 133 -13.22 16.09 13.62
N ARG A 134 -14.24 15.63 12.88
CA ARG A 134 -14.05 14.60 11.86
C ARG A 134 -14.16 15.20 10.48
N LEU A 135 -13.25 14.79 9.61
CA LEU A 135 -13.34 15.07 8.19
C LEU A 135 -13.60 13.75 7.48
N GLY A 136 -14.74 13.66 6.79
CA GLY A 136 -15.07 12.56 5.91
C GLY A 136 -14.44 12.75 4.55
N PHE A 137 -14.08 11.65 3.91
CA PHE A 137 -13.46 11.62 2.59
C PHE A 137 -14.14 10.58 1.72
N LEU A 138 -14.32 10.91 0.45
CA LEU A 138 -14.74 9.96 -0.58
C LEU A 138 -13.97 10.22 -1.87
N ARG A 139 -13.40 9.17 -2.45
CA ARG A 139 -12.72 9.18 -3.74
C ARG A 139 -13.19 7.97 -4.59
N PRO A 140 -13.40 8.12 -5.91
CA PRO A 140 -13.40 9.38 -6.65
C PRO A 140 -14.59 10.28 -6.26
N ALA A 141 -14.58 11.54 -6.72
CA ALA A 141 -15.65 12.52 -6.55
C ALA A 141 -16.91 12.09 -7.33
N ASN A 142 -17.61 11.09 -6.81
CA ASN A 142 -18.83 10.53 -7.37
C ASN A 142 -20.02 10.92 -6.49
N ARG A 143 -20.85 11.84 -7.00
CA ARG A 143 -21.99 12.40 -6.27
C ARG A 143 -23.01 11.35 -5.85
N SER A 144 -23.25 10.34 -6.69
CA SER A 144 -24.19 9.26 -6.40
C SER A 144 -23.66 8.33 -5.31
N LEU A 145 -22.35 8.03 -5.32
CA LEU A 145 -21.70 7.25 -4.27
C LEU A 145 -21.73 8.00 -2.94
N LEU A 146 -21.49 9.31 -2.97
CA LEU A 146 -21.57 10.18 -1.79
C LEU A 146 -22.98 10.28 -1.22
N SER A 147 -23.98 10.45 -2.08
CA SER A 147 -25.39 10.46 -1.68
C SER A 147 -25.75 9.19 -0.90
N ARG A 148 -25.32 8.01 -1.37
CA ARG A 148 -25.55 6.74 -0.66
C ARG A 148 -24.84 6.69 0.68
N TRP A 149 -23.60 7.18 0.75
CA TRP A 149 -22.85 7.20 2.00
C TRP A 149 -23.53 8.08 3.07
N ILE A 150 -23.93 9.29 2.68
CA ILE A 150 -24.59 10.26 3.57
C ILE A 150 -25.94 9.73 4.04
N GLN A 151 -26.71 9.13 3.13
CA GLN A 151 -28.03 8.56 3.46
C GLN A 151 -27.93 7.37 4.42
N SER A 152 -26.88 6.54 4.29
CA SER A 152 -26.71 5.32 5.09
C SER A 152 -27.93 4.36 5.01
N ASP A 153 -28.73 4.45 3.95
CA ASP A 153 -30.03 3.76 3.82
C ASP A 153 -29.91 2.26 3.49
N ALA A 154 -28.69 1.73 3.37
CA ALA A 154 -28.49 0.37 2.92
C ALA A 154 -27.28 -0.29 3.60
N ASN A 155 -27.54 -1.41 4.27
CA ASN A 155 -26.50 -2.33 4.69
C ASN A 155 -26.08 -3.17 3.47
N ILE A 156 -25.12 -2.63 2.69
CA ILE A 156 -24.72 -3.19 1.39
C ILE A 156 -23.51 -4.14 1.55
N ASN A 157 -22.88 -4.19 2.73
CA ASN A 157 -21.64 -4.94 2.90
C ASN A 157 -21.87 -6.37 3.42
N ASP A 158 -21.68 -7.35 2.53
CA ASP A 158 -21.94 -8.77 2.82
C ASP A 158 -20.70 -9.55 3.31
N SER A 159 -19.54 -8.91 3.46
CA SER A 159 -18.33 -9.60 3.92
C SER A 159 -18.37 -9.89 5.42
N SER A 160 -18.71 -11.13 5.77
CA SER A 160 -18.64 -11.62 7.15
C SER A 160 -17.21 -11.56 7.71
N TYR A 161 -16.20 -11.68 6.84
CA TYR A 161 -14.79 -11.60 7.20
C TYR A 161 -14.40 -10.19 7.68
N LEU A 162 -14.72 -9.17 6.88
CA LEU A 162 -14.44 -7.78 7.26
C LEU A 162 -15.31 -7.34 8.44
N ALA A 163 -16.55 -7.83 8.54
CA ALA A 163 -17.41 -7.55 9.69
C ALA A 163 -16.79 -8.03 11.01
N GLU A 164 -16.14 -9.20 11.03
CA GLU A 164 -15.43 -9.70 12.21
C GLU A 164 -14.20 -8.84 12.54
N LEU A 165 -13.37 -8.53 11.54
CA LEU A 165 -12.15 -7.71 11.75
C LEU A 165 -12.45 -6.25 12.09
N SER A 166 -13.58 -5.70 11.64
CA SER A 166 -14.00 -4.34 11.98
C SER A 166 -14.33 -4.14 13.47
N LYS A 167 -14.48 -5.25 14.22
CA LYS A 167 -14.74 -5.27 15.67
C LYS A 167 -13.46 -5.34 16.50
N GLN A 168 -12.28 -5.36 15.86
CA GLN A 168 -11.00 -5.33 16.56
C GLN A 168 -10.93 -4.09 17.46
N ASN A 169 -10.46 -4.29 18.69
CA ASN A 169 -10.42 -3.20 19.65
C ASN A 169 -9.29 -2.20 19.29
N GLU A 170 -9.70 -1.03 18.82
CA GLU A 170 -8.86 0.09 18.38
C GLU A 170 -7.85 0.54 19.46
N SER A 171 -8.14 0.31 20.75
CA SER A 171 -7.22 0.66 21.85
C SER A 171 -5.89 -0.09 21.81
N TYR A 172 -5.84 -1.24 21.13
CA TYR A 172 -4.61 -2.03 20.98
C TYR A 172 -3.88 -1.80 19.66
N LEU A 173 -4.54 -1.15 18.70
CA LEU A 173 -4.05 -1.00 17.34
C LEU A 173 -3.26 0.31 17.19
N SER A 174 -2.12 0.23 16.52
CA SER A 174 -1.46 1.37 15.87
C SER A 174 -1.81 1.42 14.38
N PHE A 175 -1.93 0.26 13.76
CA PHE A 175 -2.23 0.11 12.34
C PHE A 175 -2.94 -1.23 12.09
N MET A 176 -3.92 -1.22 11.21
CA MET A 176 -4.57 -2.42 10.67
C MET A 176 -4.97 -2.18 9.22
N ILE A 177 -4.74 -3.18 8.37
CA ILE A 177 -5.40 -3.32 7.06
C ILE A 177 -5.95 -4.74 6.96
N ALA A 178 -7.11 -4.90 6.37
CA ALA A 178 -7.65 -6.21 6.03
C ALA A 178 -8.38 -6.17 4.70
N ALA A 179 -8.35 -7.29 3.98
CA ALA A 179 -9.10 -7.45 2.74
C ALA A 179 -9.75 -8.82 2.64
N ASP A 180 -10.99 -8.84 2.13
CA ASP A 180 -11.68 -10.05 1.70
C ASP A 180 -11.23 -10.40 0.29
N VAL A 181 -10.70 -11.61 0.12
CA VAL A 181 -10.17 -12.11 -1.14
C VAL A 181 -10.88 -13.39 -1.59
N ARG A 182 -12.01 -13.71 -0.97
CA ARG A 182 -12.77 -14.92 -1.28
C ARG A 182 -13.15 -14.93 -2.75
N ASN A 183 -13.00 -16.09 -3.38
CA ASN A 183 -13.27 -16.31 -4.82
C ASN A 183 -12.44 -15.47 -5.79
N LEU A 184 -11.40 -14.75 -5.32
CA LEU A 184 -10.50 -14.00 -6.20
C LEU A 184 -9.54 -14.91 -6.97
N ILE A 185 -9.14 -16.01 -6.34
CA ILE A 185 -8.08 -16.89 -6.81
C ILE A 185 -8.69 -18.15 -7.42
N SER A 186 -8.50 -18.33 -8.73
CA SER A 186 -8.81 -19.61 -9.38
C SER A 186 -7.61 -20.57 -9.23
N PRO A 187 -7.81 -21.81 -8.73
CA PRO A 187 -6.72 -22.75 -8.48
C PRO A 187 -6.03 -23.21 -9.76
N VAL A 188 -6.76 -23.35 -10.88
CA VAL A 188 -6.21 -23.85 -12.16
C VAL A 188 -5.12 -22.93 -12.73
N PRO A 189 -5.39 -21.64 -13.03
CA PRO A 189 -4.34 -20.74 -13.51
C PRO A 189 -3.29 -20.44 -12.45
N LEU A 190 -3.60 -20.58 -11.15
CA LEU A 190 -2.61 -20.44 -10.09
C LEU A 190 -1.61 -21.60 -10.10
N ALA A 191 -2.05 -22.85 -10.27
CA ALA A 191 -1.17 -24.01 -10.35
C ALA A 191 -0.11 -23.85 -11.45
N ALA A 192 -0.53 -23.45 -12.66
CA ALA A 192 0.37 -23.18 -13.79
C ALA A 192 1.35 -22.03 -13.51
N LYS A 193 0.95 -21.02 -12.71
CA LYS A 193 1.87 -19.95 -12.27
C LYS A 193 2.87 -20.47 -11.24
N LEU A 194 2.43 -21.31 -10.32
CA LEU A 194 3.22 -21.87 -9.24
C LEU A 194 4.31 -22.83 -9.74
N GLU A 195 4.17 -23.47 -10.90
CA GLU A 195 5.25 -24.27 -11.52
C GLU A 195 6.57 -23.49 -11.68
N LYS A 196 6.50 -22.16 -11.76
CA LYS A 196 7.67 -21.28 -11.93
C LYS A 196 8.24 -20.81 -10.59
N PHE A 197 7.68 -21.24 -9.47
CA PHE A 197 8.09 -20.81 -8.13
C PHE A 197 9.17 -21.74 -7.59
N THR A 198 10.29 -21.16 -7.18
CA THR A 198 11.38 -21.93 -6.57
C THR A 198 11.05 -22.30 -5.12
N SER A 199 10.22 -21.49 -4.46
CA SER A 199 9.75 -21.71 -3.09
C SER A 199 8.89 -22.96 -2.89
N LEU A 200 8.33 -23.54 -3.96
CA LEU A 200 7.51 -24.76 -3.84
C LEU A 200 8.31 -25.96 -3.35
N LYS A 201 9.63 -26.01 -3.61
CA LYS A 201 10.47 -27.18 -3.34
C LYS A 201 9.86 -28.44 -3.97
N SER A 202 9.52 -29.46 -3.17
CA SER A 202 8.89 -30.70 -3.61
C SER A 202 7.35 -30.68 -3.58
N ASN A 203 6.73 -29.56 -3.20
CA ASN A 203 5.27 -29.47 -3.12
C ASN A 203 4.65 -29.39 -4.52
N GLN A 204 3.55 -30.12 -4.70
CA GLN A 204 2.83 -30.14 -5.97
C GLN A 204 2.10 -28.81 -6.20
N PRO A 205 2.28 -28.13 -7.34
CA PRO A 205 1.65 -26.85 -7.65
C PRO A 205 0.13 -26.87 -7.46
N ASP A 206 -0.55 -27.93 -7.89
CA ASP A 206 -2.01 -28.06 -7.76
C ASP A 206 -2.50 -28.08 -6.30
N ALA A 207 -1.77 -28.77 -5.42
CA ALA A 207 -2.12 -28.86 -4.00
C ALA A 207 -1.94 -27.51 -3.29
N VAL A 208 -0.84 -26.81 -3.61
CA VAL A 208 -0.58 -25.46 -3.10
C VAL A 208 -1.62 -24.47 -3.65
N ALA A 209 -1.90 -24.51 -4.95
CA ALA A 209 -2.90 -23.66 -5.58
C ALA A 209 -4.29 -23.88 -4.99
N SER A 210 -4.69 -25.13 -4.78
CA SER A 210 -5.97 -25.48 -4.15
C SER A 210 -6.08 -24.94 -2.72
N THR A 211 -4.97 -24.89 -1.99
CA THR A 211 -4.94 -24.34 -0.62
C THR A 211 -5.01 -22.81 -0.66
N LEU A 212 -4.18 -22.15 -1.48
CA LEU A 212 -4.22 -20.70 -1.64
C LEU A 212 -5.55 -20.19 -2.22
N ALA A 213 -6.21 -20.95 -3.08
CA ALA A 213 -7.53 -20.61 -3.62
C ALA A 213 -8.64 -20.62 -2.55
N SER A 214 -8.40 -21.23 -1.39
CA SER A 214 -9.34 -21.27 -0.27
C SER A 214 -9.16 -20.12 0.72
N ILE A 215 -8.31 -19.13 0.42
CA ILE A 215 -8.16 -17.93 1.25
C ILE A 215 -9.48 -17.15 1.22
N LYS A 216 -10.00 -16.85 2.42
CA LYS A 216 -11.12 -15.94 2.66
C LYS A 216 -10.67 -14.50 2.64
N GLY A 217 -9.54 -14.22 3.27
CA GLY A 217 -9.04 -12.86 3.44
C GLY A 217 -7.68 -12.85 4.11
N PHE A 218 -7.14 -11.64 4.21
CA PHE A 218 -5.92 -11.40 4.96
C PHE A 218 -6.03 -10.17 5.84
N SER A 219 -5.17 -10.10 6.85
CA SER A 219 -4.99 -8.93 7.69
C SER A 219 -3.52 -8.66 7.98
N VAL A 220 -3.15 -7.39 8.11
CA VAL A 220 -1.88 -6.96 8.70
C VAL A 220 -2.21 -6.09 9.90
N ILE A 221 -1.68 -6.45 11.06
CA ILE A 221 -1.93 -5.76 12.33
C ILE A 221 -0.59 -5.38 12.97
N ILE A 222 -0.51 -4.13 13.43
CA ILE A 222 0.58 -3.63 14.26
C ILE A 222 -0.02 -3.08 15.55
N GLY A 223 0.38 -3.66 16.68
CA GLY A 223 -0.05 -3.21 18.00
C GLY A 223 0.72 -1.97 18.48
N ARG A 224 0.26 -1.38 19.59
CA ARG A 224 0.87 -0.17 20.18
C ARG A 224 2.23 -0.35 20.86
N LYS A 225 2.77 -1.57 20.92
CA LYS A 225 3.99 -1.88 21.69
C LYS A 225 5.28 -1.78 20.90
N SER A 226 5.30 -2.25 19.64
CA SER A 226 6.55 -2.32 18.87
C SER A 226 6.30 -2.62 17.39
N LEU A 227 7.09 -2.00 16.50
CA LEU A 227 7.19 -2.43 15.08
C LEU A 227 7.84 -3.82 14.91
N LYS A 228 8.41 -4.39 15.98
CA LYS A 228 8.91 -5.78 16.01
C LYS A 228 7.78 -6.82 16.11
N GLN A 229 6.54 -6.38 16.30
CA GLN A 229 5.35 -7.22 16.49
C GLN A 229 4.30 -6.91 15.41
N CYS A 230 4.71 -6.98 14.15
CA CYS A 230 3.79 -6.99 13.02
C CYS A 230 3.27 -8.40 12.82
N ILE A 231 1.96 -8.56 12.66
CA ILE A 231 1.29 -9.84 12.41
C ILE A 231 0.59 -9.76 11.05
N PHE A 232 0.96 -10.65 10.14
CA PHE A 232 0.23 -10.88 8.89
C PHE A 232 -0.50 -12.21 8.98
N THR A 233 -1.81 -12.21 8.79
CA THR A 233 -2.65 -13.41 8.91
C THR A 233 -3.36 -13.67 7.60
N LEU A 234 -3.33 -14.93 7.16
CA LEU A 234 -4.16 -15.46 6.08
C LEU A 234 -5.21 -16.39 6.68
N ASP A 235 -6.48 -16.13 6.38
CA ASP A 235 -7.62 -16.94 6.81
C ASP A 235 -8.14 -17.79 5.67
N PHE A 236 -8.37 -19.07 5.91
CA PHE A 236 -8.75 -20.05 4.89
C PHE A 236 -10.12 -20.69 5.17
N ASP A 237 -10.74 -21.27 4.15
CA ASP A 237 -11.88 -22.19 4.28
C ASP A 237 -11.46 -23.58 4.78
N LYS A 238 -10.22 -24.00 4.49
CA LYS A 238 -9.65 -25.28 4.91
C LYS A 238 -8.25 -25.08 5.49
N SER A 239 -7.76 -26.07 6.24
CA SER A 239 -6.49 -25.94 6.95
C SER A 239 -5.30 -25.68 6.00
N PRO A 240 -4.45 -24.66 6.26
CA PRO A 240 -3.26 -24.36 5.47
C PRO A 240 -2.00 -25.06 5.99
N ALA A 241 -2.12 -26.07 6.86
CA ALA A 241 -0.99 -26.68 7.56
C ALA A 241 0.13 -27.20 6.62
N SER A 242 -0.23 -27.65 5.42
CA SER A 242 0.72 -28.10 4.39
C SER A 242 1.65 -26.98 3.91
N LEU A 243 1.22 -25.71 3.98
CA LEU A 243 2.01 -24.57 3.53
C LEU A 243 3.09 -24.18 4.54
N LYS A 244 2.99 -24.61 5.80
CA LYS A 244 3.84 -24.12 6.91
C LYS A 244 5.35 -24.22 6.60
N GLN A 245 5.79 -25.31 5.96
CA GLN A 245 7.21 -25.55 5.67
C GLN A 245 7.78 -24.67 4.56
N ILE A 246 6.93 -24.11 3.70
CA ILE A 246 7.32 -23.24 2.58
C ILE A 246 6.80 -21.81 2.75
N ALA A 247 6.06 -21.53 3.83
CA ALA A 247 5.26 -20.32 3.98
C ALA A 247 6.09 -19.03 3.82
N ASN A 248 7.23 -18.90 4.49
CA ASN A 248 8.07 -17.71 4.42
C ASN A 248 8.62 -17.48 3.00
N GLU A 249 9.18 -18.54 2.39
CA GLU A 249 9.76 -18.47 1.04
C GLU A 249 8.68 -18.19 0.00
N LEU A 250 7.53 -18.82 0.13
CA LEU A 250 6.38 -18.63 -0.75
C LEU A 250 5.83 -17.21 -0.64
N LEU A 251 5.62 -16.70 0.57
CA LEU A 251 5.13 -15.34 0.77
C LEU A 251 6.13 -14.31 0.24
N ALA A 252 7.42 -14.47 0.54
CA ALA A 252 8.47 -13.59 0.02
C ALA A 252 8.49 -13.58 -1.51
N GLU A 253 8.43 -14.75 -2.14
CA GLU A 253 8.42 -14.86 -3.60
C GLU A 253 7.14 -14.28 -4.23
N ILE A 254 5.97 -14.49 -3.61
CA ILE A 254 4.70 -13.86 -4.04
C ILE A 254 4.84 -12.34 -4.00
N LEU A 255 5.29 -11.79 -2.87
CA LEU A 255 5.42 -10.35 -2.66
C LEU A 255 6.41 -9.72 -3.65
N GLU A 256 7.54 -10.38 -3.87
CA GLU A 256 8.58 -9.96 -4.81
C GLU A 256 8.08 -9.97 -6.27
N ARG A 257 7.41 -11.04 -6.70
CA ARG A 257 6.81 -11.13 -8.05
C ARG A 257 5.70 -10.11 -8.28
N ASN A 258 5.05 -9.66 -7.21
CA ASN A 258 4.02 -8.62 -7.25
C ASN A 258 4.57 -7.19 -7.02
N GLY A 259 5.89 -7.01 -6.94
CA GLY A 259 6.54 -5.70 -6.83
C GLY A 259 6.46 -5.04 -5.47
N THR A 260 6.22 -5.82 -4.42
CA THR A 260 6.15 -5.35 -3.03
C THR A 260 7.11 -6.18 -2.19
N ALA A 261 8.40 -6.17 -2.53
CA ALA A 261 9.40 -6.98 -1.83
C ALA A 261 9.45 -6.65 -0.33
N ALA A 262 9.25 -7.66 0.51
CA ALA A 262 9.36 -7.59 1.96
C ALA A 262 10.35 -8.68 2.43
N PRO A 263 11.67 -8.47 2.25
CA PRO A 263 12.67 -9.49 2.54
C PRO A 263 12.67 -9.93 4.02
N GLU A 264 12.22 -9.08 4.94
CA GLU A 264 12.08 -9.41 6.36
C GLU A 264 11.20 -10.63 6.63
N VAL A 265 10.22 -10.92 5.75
CA VAL A 265 9.28 -12.04 5.88
C VAL A 265 9.99 -13.39 5.92
N LEU A 266 11.17 -13.51 5.31
CA LEU A 266 11.98 -14.73 5.37
C LEU A 266 12.40 -15.10 6.79
N SER A 267 12.44 -14.12 7.70
CA SER A 267 12.84 -14.29 9.11
C SER A 267 11.67 -14.38 10.09
N TRP A 268 10.43 -14.20 9.62
CA TRP A 268 9.26 -14.15 10.48
C TRP A 268 8.89 -15.53 11.04
N GLU A 269 8.37 -15.56 12.25
CA GLU A 269 7.80 -16.76 12.85
C GLU A 269 6.50 -17.13 12.11
N VAL A 270 6.32 -18.41 11.75
CA VAL A 270 5.09 -18.90 11.11
C VAL A 270 4.34 -19.87 12.01
N LYS A 271 3.08 -19.54 12.27
CA LYS A 271 2.12 -20.39 12.98
C LYS A 271 1.00 -20.79 12.04
N SER A 272 0.62 -22.07 12.10
CA SER A 272 -0.57 -22.57 11.42
C SER A 272 -1.45 -23.25 12.46
N GLU A 273 -2.63 -22.68 12.68
CA GLU A 273 -3.58 -23.10 13.71
C GLU A 273 -4.99 -23.09 13.10
N GLY A 274 -5.67 -24.25 13.13
CA GLY A 274 -6.96 -24.42 12.46
C GLY A 274 -6.91 -24.06 10.98
N ASN A 275 -7.64 -23.00 10.62
CA ASN A 275 -7.74 -22.47 9.26
C ASN A 275 -6.95 -21.16 9.07
N GLN A 276 -5.98 -20.88 9.94
CA GLN A 276 -5.15 -19.68 9.87
C GLN A 276 -3.69 -20.02 9.59
N LEU A 277 -3.04 -19.16 8.82
CA LEU A 277 -1.58 -19.10 8.67
C LEU A 277 -1.14 -17.68 9.05
N ALA A 278 -0.48 -17.56 10.20
CA ALA A 278 -0.02 -16.29 10.74
C ALA A 278 1.50 -16.19 10.65
N PHE A 279 1.98 -15.03 10.22
CA PHE A 279 3.38 -14.66 10.16
C PHE A 279 3.62 -13.50 11.12
N SER A 280 4.65 -13.59 11.96
CA SER A 280 4.94 -12.58 12.98
C SER A 280 6.41 -12.17 12.96
N GLY A 281 6.68 -10.87 12.93
CA GLY A 281 8.04 -10.36 13.02
C GLY A 281 8.15 -8.85 12.89
N ALA A 282 9.37 -8.38 12.68
CA ALA A 282 9.66 -6.96 12.51
C ALA A 282 9.34 -6.49 11.10
N ILE A 283 8.64 -5.36 10.99
CA ILE A 283 8.36 -4.69 9.72
C ILE A 283 9.43 -3.63 9.42
N THR A 284 9.85 -3.52 8.17
CA THR A 284 10.80 -2.48 7.73
C THR A 284 10.08 -1.17 7.36
N GLU A 285 10.83 -0.08 7.28
CA GLU A 285 10.30 1.22 6.83
C GLU A 285 9.70 1.13 5.43
N ALA A 286 10.36 0.39 4.52
CA ALA A 286 9.90 0.23 3.15
C ALA A 286 8.55 -0.50 3.09
N SER A 287 8.39 -1.60 3.82
CA SER A 287 7.15 -2.38 3.85
C SER A 287 6.01 -1.61 4.52
N LEU A 288 6.27 -0.94 5.64
CA LEU A 288 5.27 -0.10 6.32
C LEU A 288 4.82 1.06 5.42
N GLY A 289 5.77 1.74 4.76
CA GLY A 289 5.47 2.78 3.79
C GLY A 289 4.64 2.25 2.61
N GLY A 290 4.95 1.05 2.11
CA GLY A 290 4.15 0.38 1.09
C GLY A 290 2.70 0.15 1.51
N LEU A 291 2.48 -0.32 2.74
CA LEU A 291 1.13 -0.55 3.30
C LEU A 291 0.34 0.76 3.48
N LEU A 292 0.98 1.80 4.02
CA LEU A 292 0.35 3.11 4.18
C LEU A 292 -0.04 3.75 2.84
N ASN A 293 0.67 3.41 1.76
CA ASN A 293 0.41 3.91 0.42
C ASN A 293 -0.65 3.14 -0.37
N ILE A 294 -1.24 2.07 0.18
CA ILE A 294 -2.33 1.34 -0.48
C ILE A 294 -3.57 2.24 -0.63
N PHE A 295 -3.84 3.08 0.37
CA PHE A 295 -4.97 4.00 0.38
C PHE A 295 -4.50 5.43 0.11
N THR A 296 -5.07 6.08 -0.91
CA THR A 296 -4.64 7.43 -1.28
C THR A 296 -5.23 8.49 -0.34
N LEU A 297 -6.38 8.19 0.27
CA LEU A 297 -7.04 9.07 1.24
C LEU A 297 -6.23 9.38 2.49
N SER A 298 -5.40 8.46 2.98
CA SER A 298 -4.51 8.73 4.13
C SER A 298 -3.56 9.90 3.84
N ASN A 299 -3.07 9.99 2.60
CA ASN A 299 -2.18 11.07 2.17
C ASN A 299 -2.93 12.37 1.94
N GLU A 300 -4.12 12.30 1.35
CA GLU A 300 -4.98 13.47 1.13
C GLU A 300 -5.42 14.10 2.46
N ALA A 301 -5.83 13.28 3.42
CA ALA A 301 -6.20 13.75 4.75
C ALA A 301 -5.05 14.48 5.47
N ASN A 302 -3.84 13.94 5.36
CA ASN A 302 -2.66 14.58 5.92
C ASN A 302 -2.39 15.94 5.25
N ASP A 303 -2.42 16.00 3.93
CA ASP A 303 -2.15 17.23 3.15
C ASP A 303 -3.19 18.33 3.42
N VAL A 304 -4.50 17.98 3.45
CA VAL A 304 -5.56 18.94 3.79
C VAL A 304 -5.37 19.48 5.21
N SER A 305 -5.10 18.59 6.18
CA SER A 305 -4.87 19.00 7.56
C SER A 305 -3.62 19.88 7.70
N ASP A 306 -2.60 19.67 6.89
CA ASP A 306 -1.38 20.48 6.91
C ASP A 306 -1.59 21.88 6.34
N ARG A 307 -2.39 21.99 5.27
CA ARG A 307 -2.72 23.27 4.62
C ARG A 307 -3.62 24.16 5.46
N LEU A 308 -4.64 23.58 6.11
CA LEU A 308 -5.62 24.34 6.90
C LEU A 308 -4.97 25.18 8.01
N LEU A 309 -3.96 24.65 8.69
CA LEU A 309 -3.28 25.39 9.76
C LEU A 309 -2.22 26.36 9.22
N LYS A 310 -1.63 26.13 8.03
CA LYS A 310 -0.74 27.13 7.42
C LYS A 310 -1.50 28.37 6.98
N LEU A 311 -2.78 28.21 6.60
CA LEU A 311 -3.71 29.31 6.36
C LEU A 311 -4.12 30.03 7.66
N SER A 312 -4.21 29.33 8.81
CA SER A 312 -4.56 29.96 10.10
C SER A 312 -3.39 30.59 10.85
N ASP A 313 -2.18 30.05 10.67
CA ASP A 313 -0.97 30.42 11.42
C ASP A 313 -0.05 31.38 10.62
N SER A 314 -0.46 31.84 9.43
CA SER A 314 0.30 32.82 8.65
C SER A 314 -0.17 34.25 8.91
N PRO A 315 0.53 35.04 9.75
CA PRO A 315 0.63 36.47 9.55
C PRO A 315 1.69 36.70 8.47
N GLY A 316 1.31 36.59 7.19
CA GLY A 316 2.25 36.72 6.08
C GLY A 316 1.58 37.13 4.79
N SER A 317 2.33 37.85 3.95
CA SER A 317 1.89 38.21 2.60
C SER A 317 1.68 36.96 1.74
N ALA A 318 0.83 37.03 0.70
CA ALA A 318 0.62 35.91 -0.23
C ALA A 318 1.93 35.33 -0.82
N SER A 319 2.97 36.16 -0.95
CA SER A 319 4.29 35.74 -1.43
C SER A 319 5.01 34.80 -0.46
N GLU A 320 4.88 35.00 0.84
CA GLU A 320 5.52 34.13 1.85
C GLU A 320 4.83 32.78 1.91
N GLN A 321 3.50 32.76 1.80
CA GLN A 321 2.72 31.53 1.73
C GLN A 321 3.15 30.67 0.54
N VAL A 322 3.38 31.28 -0.63
CA VAL A 322 3.87 30.57 -1.81
C VAL A 322 5.26 29.99 -1.57
N ALA A 323 6.17 30.75 -0.95
CA ALA A 323 7.53 30.29 -0.66
C ALA A 323 7.53 29.02 0.22
N TYR A 324 6.78 29.05 1.33
CA TYR A 324 6.68 27.91 2.25
C TYR A 324 5.99 26.70 1.64
N THR A 325 4.91 26.91 0.88
CA THR A 325 4.18 25.81 0.24
C THR A 325 5.05 25.16 -0.85
N THR A 326 5.83 25.97 -1.58
CA THR A 326 6.81 25.50 -2.56
C THR A 326 7.91 24.66 -1.93
N LYS A 327 8.45 25.09 -0.78
CA LYS A 327 9.47 24.31 -0.05
C LYS A 327 8.92 22.96 0.42
N HIS A 328 7.73 22.95 0.99
CA HIS A 328 7.08 21.71 1.42
C HIS A 328 6.86 20.75 0.25
N TYR A 329 6.40 21.27 -0.90
CA TYR A 329 6.25 20.47 -2.12
C TYR A 329 7.60 19.84 -2.53
N PHE A 330 8.69 20.63 -2.54
CA PHE A 330 10.02 20.14 -2.85
C PHE A 330 10.51 19.02 -1.90
N GLU A 331 10.28 19.18 -0.59
CA GLU A 331 10.64 18.18 0.42
C GLU A 331 9.90 16.86 0.20
N GLU A 332 8.61 16.90 -0.10
CA GLU A 332 7.81 15.70 -0.38
C GLU A 332 8.21 15.01 -1.69
N VAL A 333 8.55 15.76 -2.75
CA VAL A 333 9.11 15.19 -3.99
C VAL A 333 10.44 14.47 -3.68
N ASN A 334 11.35 15.09 -2.93
CA ASN A 334 12.63 14.48 -2.56
C ASN A 334 12.46 13.23 -1.71
N LYS A 335 11.49 13.22 -0.80
CA LYS A 335 11.17 12.03 0.01
C LYS A 335 10.73 10.87 -0.87
N SER A 336 9.92 11.11 -1.92
CA SER A 336 9.56 10.08 -2.90
C SER A 336 10.77 9.61 -3.72
N ILE A 337 11.64 10.53 -4.16
CA ILE A 337 12.89 10.19 -4.86
C ILE A 337 13.79 9.29 -4.00
N GLU A 338 13.94 9.59 -2.71
CA GLU A 338 14.74 8.78 -1.80
C GLU A 338 14.12 7.41 -1.53
N GLN A 339 12.78 7.31 -1.50
CA GLN A 339 12.09 6.02 -1.46
C GLN A 339 12.35 5.19 -2.72
N VAL A 340 12.36 5.82 -3.90
CA VAL A 340 12.76 5.16 -5.16
C VAL A 340 14.22 4.69 -5.09
N ARG A 341 15.14 5.54 -4.62
CA ARG A 341 16.58 5.22 -4.52
C ARG A 341 16.84 4.04 -3.59
N LYS A 342 16.13 3.96 -2.46
CA LYS A 342 16.30 2.90 -1.46
C LYS A 342 15.61 1.59 -1.85
N HIS A 343 14.67 1.61 -2.79
CA HIS A 343 13.94 0.42 -3.20
C HIS A 343 14.84 -0.56 -3.95
N LYS A 344 14.83 -1.81 -3.50
CA LYS A 344 15.51 -2.92 -4.16
C LYS A 344 14.47 -3.93 -4.57
N SER A 345 14.37 -4.18 -5.88
CA SER A 345 13.58 -5.27 -6.43
C SER A 345 14.52 -6.34 -6.97
N GLN A 346 14.12 -7.60 -6.90
CA GLN A 346 14.82 -8.70 -7.57
C GLN A 346 14.33 -8.86 -9.01
N THR A 347 13.08 -8.46 -9.27
CA THR A 347 12.47 -8.52 -10.60
C THR A 347 12.37 -7.13 -11.22
N THR A 348 12.55 -7.05 -12.53
CA THR A 348 12.35 -5.81 -13.29
C THR A 348 10.89 -5.37 -13.25
N GLY A 349 9.95 -6.31 -13.25
CA GLY A 349 8.52 -6.02 -13.10
C GLY A 349 8.19 -5.32 -11.77
N GLY A 350 8.81 -5.77 -10.67
CA GLY A 350 8.65 -5.13 -9.36
C GLY A 350 9.18 -3.70 -9.33
N LEU A 351 10.37 -3.47 -9.90
CA LEU A 351 10.95 -2.13 -10.04
C LEU A 351 10.02 -1.21 -10.84
N ALA A 352 9.49 -1.69 -11.97
CA ALA A 352 8.57 -0.92 -12.80
C ALA A 352 7.27 -0.57 -12.05
N LYS A 353 6.72 -1.51 -11.28
CA LYS A 353 5.51 -1.25 -10.47
C LYS A 353 5.79 -0.21 -9.38
N TRP A 354 6.91 -0.31 -8.69
CA TRP A 354 7.30 0.66 -7.66
C TRP A 354 7.46 2.07 -8.23
N ASN A 355 8.16 2.21 -9.36
CA ASN A 355 8.37 3.51 -10.01
C ASN A 355 7.05 4.12 -10.49
N ASP A 356 6.15 3.30 -11.05
CA ASP A 356 4.80 3.72 -11.45
C ASP A 356 3.92 4.14 -10.25
N GLN A 357 4.08 3.50 -9.09
CA GLN A 357 3.41 3.92 -7.85
C GLN A 357 3.93 5.29 -7.37
N GLN A 358 5.24 5.49 -7.35
CA GLN A 358 5.84 6.75 -6.92
C GLN A 358 5.53 7.90 -7.89
N ALA A 359 5.57 7.65 -9.21
CA ALA A 359 5.18 8.63 -10.23
C ALA A 359 3.75 9.14 -10.02
N ARG A 360 2.80 8.22 -9.76
CA ARG A 360 1.40 8.60 -9.54
C ARG A 360 1.20 9.40 -8.26
N ARG A 361 1.94 9.06 -7.19
CA ARG A 361 1.91 9.85 -5.96
C ARG A 361 2.32 11.30 -6.22
N LEU A 362 3.34 11.51 -7.06
CA LEU A 362 3.79 12.84 -7.46
C LEU A 362 2.74 13.58 -8.29
N ASP A 363 2.10 12.92 -9.26
CA ASP A 363 1.02 13.53 -10.06
C ASP A 363 -0.16 13.99 -9.20
N GLU A 364 -0.42 13.23 -8.13
CA GLU A 364 -1.54 13.51 -7.25
C GLU A 364 -1.25 14.67 -6.29
N MET A 365 0.00 15.13 -6.12
CA MET A 365 0.34 16.20 -5.16
C MET A 365 -0.41 17.50 -5.47
N GLY A 366 -0.96 18.15 -4.43
CA GLY A 366 -1.67 19.40 -4.63
C GLY A 366 -0.72 20.54 -4.98
N THR A 367 -1.03 21.29 -6.04
CA THR A 367 -0.18 22.32 -6.64
C THR A 367 -0.55 23.76 -6.23
N LEU A 368 -1.61 23.91 -5.42
CA LEU A 368 -2.07 25.22 -4.95
C LEU A 368 -0.98 25.98 -4.19
N ASN A 369 -0.77 27.25 -4.54
CA ASN A 369 0.25 28.13 -3.96
C ASN A 369 1.68 27.56 -4.07
N VAL A 370 1.93 26.65 -5.01
CA VAL A 370 3.28 26.18 -5.33
C VAL A 370 3.79 26.97 -6.54
N ASP A 371 5.08 27.34 -6.52
CA ASP A 371 5.74 27.93 -7.69
C ASP A 371 5.52 27.05 -8.94
N PRO A 372 5.02 27.60 -10.06
CA PRO A 372 4.79 26.81 -11.28
C PRO A 372 6.02 26.06 -11.77
N VAL A 373 7.23 26.60 -11.56
CA VAL A 373 8.48 25.93 -11.94
C VAL A 373 8.75 24.71 -11.05
N MET A 374 8.39 24.79 -9.76
CA MET A 374 8.49 23.65 -8.83
C MET A 374 7.42 22.58 -9.14
N VAL A 375 6.21 22.99 -9.53
CA VAL A 375 5.17 22.07 -10.02
C VAL A 375 5.68 21.31 -11.23
N GLN A 376 6.25 22.01 -12.22
CA GLN A 376 6.83 21.38 -13.41
C GLN A 376 7.94 20.40 -13.05
N TYR A 377 8.84 20.76 -12.13
CA TYR A 377 9.87 19.83 -11.64
C TYR A 377 9.26 18.54 -11.07
N GLY A 378 8.21 18.63 -10.25
CA GLY A 378 7.51 17.44 -9.76
C GLY A 378 6.91 16.58 -10.88
N SER A 379 6.28 17.22 -11.87
CA SER A 379 5.74 16.55 -13.05
C SER A 379 6.83 15.85 -13.88
N ASP A 380 7.98 16.50 -14.08
CA ASP A 380 9.09 15.94 -14.84
C ASP A 380 9.70 14.73 -14.12
N VAL A 381 9.84 14.78 -12.78
CA VAL A 381 10.28 13.63 -11.99
C VAL A 381 9.28 12.48 -12.13
N ALA A 382 7.98 12.75 -12.04
CA ALA A 382 6.94 11.74 -12.23
C ALA A 382 7.00 11.12 -13.64
N GLU A 383 7.19 11.93 -14.68
CA GLU A 383 7.33 11.48 -16.06
C GLU A 383 8.55 10.57 -16.24
N LEU A 384 9.70 10.92 -15.67
CA LEU A 384 10.90 10.09 -15.73
C LEU A 384 10.71 8.73 -15.05
N LEU A 385 10.08 8.70 -13.87
CA LEU A 385 9.77 7.45 -13.17
C LEU A 385 8.79 6.58 -13.94
N ARG A 386 7.75 7.19 -14.53
CA ARG A 386 6.75 6.49 -15.36
C ARG A 386 7.37 5.99 -16.67
N GLY A 387 8.21 6.81 -17.30
CA GLY A 387 8.97 6.46 -18.49
C GLY A 387 9.85 5.23 -18.25
N ASN A 388 10.59 5.21 -17.13
CA ASN A 388 11.35 4.03 -16.73
C ASN A 388 10.46 2.79 -16.57
N ALA A 389 9.32 2.92 -15.88
CA ALA A 389 8.40 1.79 -15.71
C ALA A 389 7.90 1.23 -17.05
N LEU A 390 7.62 2.10 -18.03
CA LEU A 390 7.22 1.70 -19.38
C LEU A 390 8.37 1.02 -20.14
N THR A 391 9.57 1.60 -20.12
CA THR A 391 10.78 1.01 -20.74
C THR A 391 11.03 -0.40 -20.20
N VAL A 392 10.92 -0.58 -18.88
CA VAL A 392 11.11 -1.87 -18.23
C VAL A 392 10.02 -2.88 -18.63
N ARG A 393 8.74 -2.45 -18.68
CA ARG A 393 7.64 -3.32 -19.15
C ARG A 393 7.81 -3.73 -20.60
N SER A 394 8.15 -2.80 -21.49
CA SER A 394 8.42 -3.06 -22.90
C SER A 394 9.61 -4.01 -23.07
N GLY A 395 10.71 -3.79 -22.32
CA GLY A 395 11.86 -4.68 -22.32
C GLY A 395 11.51 -6.11 -21.89
N ASN A 396 10.67 -6.27 -20.87
CA ASN A 396 10.18 -7.57 -20.44
C ASN A 396 9.28 -8.25 -21.51
N ILE A 397 8.46 -7.48 -22.22
CA ILE A 397 7.63 -7.99 -23.33
C ILE A 397 8.51 -8.47 -24.48
N GLU A 398 9.51 -7.68 -24.90
CA GLU A 398 10.44 -8.06 -25.96
C GLU A 398 11.30 -9.27 -25.57
N ALA A 399 11.73 -9.35 -24.31
CA ALA A 399 12.36 -10.54 -23.77
C ALA A 399 11.43 -11.76 -23.88
N GLY A 400 10.16 -11.62 -23.50
CA GLY A 400 9.15 -12.68 -23.63
C GLY A 400 8.95 -13.16 -25.07
N LYS A 401 8.85 -12.23 -26.04
CA LYS A 401 8.77 -12.55 -27.48
C LYS A 401 10.00 -13.32 -27.95
N THR A 402 11.19 -12.86 -27.56
CA THR A 402 12.46 -13.50 -27.92
C THR A 402 12.57 -14.91 -27.34
N LYS A 403 12.14 -15.13 -26.09
CA LYS A 403 12.12 -16.47 -25.49
C LYS A 403 11.15 -17.41 -26.21
N ALA A 404 10.00 -16.90 -26.64
CA ALA A 404 9.02 -17.67 -27.39
C ALA A 404 9.59 -18.12 -28.76
N SER A 405 10.33 -17.24 -29.45
CA SER A 405 10.99 -17.62 -30.71
C SER A 405 12.16 -18.59 -30.49
N GLN A 406 12.94 -18.43 -29.42
CA GLN A 406 14.00 -19.37 -29.03
C GLN A 406 13.44 -20.77 -28.71
N GLY A 407 12.24 -20.85 -28.12
CA GLY A 407 11.56 -22.13 -27.85
C GLY A 407 11.21 -22.91 -29.12
N LEU A 408 10.87 -22.21 -30.21
CA LEU A 408 10.58 -22.79 -31.52
C LEU A 408 11.84 -23.29 -32.25
N SER A 409 13.02 -22.77 -31.91
CA SER A 409 14.29 -23.11 -32.57
C SER A 409 14.98 -24.36 -32.00
N SER A 410 14.41 -25.03 -31.01
CA SER A 410 14.98 -26.27 -30.42
C SER A 410 14.67 -27.56 -31.20
N GLY A 411 14.02 -27.45 -32.37
CA GLY A 411 13.85 -28.55 -33.31
C GLY A 411 15.11 -28.75 -34.14
N THR A 412 15.71 -29.93 -34.06
CA THR A 412 16.87 -30.39 -34.83
C THR A 412 16.76 -29.97 -36.31
N TYR A 413 17.58 -28.99 -36.72
CA TYR A 413 17.70 -28.61 -38.13
C TYR A 413 18.52 -29.70 -38.84
N TYR A 414 17.85 -30.65 -39.49
CA TYR A 414 18.48 -31.59 -40.43
C TYR A 414 18.83 -30.85 -41.73
N GLY A 415 19.89 -30.03 -41.66
CA GLY A 415 20.54 -29.42 -42.82
C GLY A 415 21.70 -30.28 -43.29
N TYR A 416 21.63 -30.78 -44.52
CA TYR A 416 22.74 -31.45 -45.20
C TYR A 416 23.92 -30.47 -45.38
N GLY A 417 24.93 -30.56 -44.51
CA GLY A 417 26.22 -29.88 -44.67
C GLY A 417 26.75 -29.30 -43.37
N TYR A 418 27.87 -29.85 -42.89
CA TYR A 418 28.71 -29.35 -41.79
C TYR A 418 27.95 -28.81 -40.57
N GLY A 419 27.46 -29.74 -39.73
CA GLY A 419 26.75 -29.41 -38.49
C GLY A 419 27.64 -28.66 -37.50
N TYR A 420 27.31 -27.39 -37.24
CA TYR A 420 27.79 -26.66 -36.08
C TYR A 420 27.06 -27.22 -34.85
N TYR A 421 27.80 -27.80 -33.91
CA TYR A 421 27.25 -28.22 -32.63
C TYR A 421 27.07 -26.98 -31.75
N ASP A 422 25.83 -26.57 -31.52
CA ASP A 422 25.51 -25.56 -30.51
C ASP A 422 25.40 -26.26 -29.15
N PRO A 423 26.34 -26.06 -28.21
CA PRO A 423 26.30 -26.69 -26.90
C PRO A 423 25.22 -26.11 -25.99
N ASN A 424 24.56 -25.02 -26.38
CA ASN A 424 23.63 -24.29 -25.52
C ASN A 424 22.19 -24.75 -25.69
N SER A 425 21.51 -24.97 -24.57
CA SER A 425 20.07 -25.27 -24.54
C SER A 425 19.22 -24.01 -24.73
N SER A 426 17.95 -24.18 -25.12
CA SER A 426 16.98 -23.08 -25.13
C SER A 426 16.86 -22.38 -23.77
N ALA A 427 17.04 -23.11 -22.67
CA ALA A 427 17.08 -22.53 -21.32
C ALA A 427 18.29 -21.60 -21.11
N ASP A 428 19.45 -21.91 -21.70
CA ASP A 428 20.64 -21.06 -21.64
C ASP A 428 20.41 -19.74 -22.37
N TYR A 429 19.85 -19.81 -23.58
CA TYR A 429 19.46 -18.62 -24.35
C TYR A 429 18.43 -17.75 -23.63
N GLN A 430 17.41 -18.37 -23.03
CA GLN A 430 16.40 -17.65 -22.25
C GLN A 430 17.00 -16.96 -21.01
N ARG A 431 17.96 -17.59 -20.32
CA ARG A 431 18.69 -16.99 -19.19
C ARG A 431 19.51 -15.78 -19.62
N VAL A 432 20.16 -15.86 -20.77
CA VAL A 432 20.91 -14.73 -21.37
C VAL A 432 19.96 -13.59 -21.73
N THR A 433 18.83 -13.88 -22.38
CA THR A 433 17.80 -12.87 -22.69
C THR A 433 17.28 -12.18 -21.42
N ASP A 434 17.03 -12.92 -20.34
CA ASP A 434 16.67 -12.33 -19.05
C ASP A 434 17.76 -11.44 -18.47
N ALA A 435 19.03 -11.87 -18.56
CA ALA A 435 20.16 -11.10 -18.06
C ALA A 435 20.29 -9.76 -18.80
N TYR A 436 20.13 -9.75 -20.13
CA TYR A 436 20.11 -8.52 -20.93
C TYR A 436 18.94 -7.62 -20.57
N ALA A 437 17.72 -8.17 -20.46
CA ALA A 437 16.54 -7.39 -20.10
C ALA A 437 16.69 -6.73 -18.72
N ARG A 438 17.23 -7.48 -17.74
CA ARG A 438 17.59 -6.95 -16.41
C ARG A 438 18.67 -5.88 -16.49
N GLY A 439 19.76 -6.14 -17.22
CA GLY A 439 20.87 -5.20 -17.38
C GLY A 439 20.41 -3.86 -17.94
N ASN A 440 19.60 -3.89 -19.01
CA ASN A 440 19.03 -2.70 -19.64
C ASN A 440 18.10 -1.95 -18.70
N ALA A 441 17.21 -2.66 -17.99
CA ALA A 441 16.30 -2.06 -17.02
C ALA A 441 17.03 -1.29 -15.90
N TYR A 442 18.09 -1.88 -15.33
CA TYR A 442 18.86 -1.23 -14.27
C TYR A 442 19.77 -0.11 -14.78
N ALA A 443 20.29 -0.23 -16.00
CA ALA A 443 21.06 0.84 -16.63
C ALA A 443 20.17 2.08 -16.88
N ASP A 444 18.97 1.87 -17.44
CA ASP A 444 17.98 2.92 -17.65
C ASP A 444 17.55 3.57 -16.33
N PHE A 445 17.26 2.76 -15.30
CA PHE A 445 16.91 3.26 -13.97
C PHE A 445 17.99 4.15 -13.35
N ARG A 446 19.27 3.77 -13.48
CA ARG A 446 20.39 4.61 -13.01
C ARG A 446 20.52 5.90 -13.82
N GLY A 447 20.25 5.84 -15.13
CA GLY A 447 20.20 7.02 -16.00
C GLY A 447 19.12 8.00 -15.55
N VAL A 448 17.92 7.50 -15.26
CA VAL A 448 16.78 8.27 -14.75
C VAL A 448 17.10 8.92 -13.40
N LEU A 449 17.67 8.19 -12.44
CA LEU A 449 18.08 8.77 -11.16
C LEU A 449 19.14 9.86 -11.32
N SER A 450 20.11 9.67 -12.21
CA SER A 450 21.13 10.69 -12.51
C SER A 450 20.51 11.97 -13.11
N GLN A 451 19.51 11.83 -13.97
CA GLN A 451 18.76 12.96 -14.52
C GLN A 451 17.97 13.70 -13.42
N ILE A 452 17.27 12.95 -12.57
CA ILE A 452 16.55 13.50 -11.41
C ILE A 452 17.51 14.26 -10.48
N ASP A 453 18.70 13.72 -10.19
CA ASP A 453 19.70 14.38 -9.33
C ASP A 453 20.13 15.74 -9.91
N LYS A 454 20.36 15.83 -11.22
CA LYS A 454 20.70 17.09 -11.90
C LYS A 454 19.56 18.10 -11.83
N MET A 455 18.34 17.67 -12.11
CA MET A 455 17.14 18.52 -12.03
C MET A 455 16.91 19.03 -10.61
N THR A 456 17.05 18.15 -9.61
CA THR A 456 16.90 18.46 -8.19
C THR A 456 17.92 19.49 -7.73
N ALA A 457 19.19 19.34 -8.12
CA ALA A 457 20.22 20.32 -7.80
C ALA A 457 19.96 21.68 -8.46
N SER A 458 19.48 21.69 -9.71
CA SER A 458 19.16 22.91 -10.44
C SER A 458 17.99 23.65 -9.81
N ILE A 459 16.87 22.96 -9.56
CA ILE A 459 15.67 23.58 -8.99
C ILE A 459 15.91 24.07 -7.56
N ARG A 460 16.68 23.33 -6.75
CA ARG A 460 17.06 23.75 -5.41
C ARG A 460 17.76 25.10 -5.40
N ARG A 461 18.76 25.30 -6.28
CA ARG A 461 19.48 26.57 -6.41
C ARG A 461 18.54 27.68 -6.85
N GLN A 462 17.77 27.43 -7.90
CA GLN A 462 16.82 28.40 -8.44
C GLN A 462 15.80 28.88 -7.39
N MET A 463 15.22 27.96 -6.61
CA MET A 463 14.25 28.30 -5.57
C MET A 463 14.90 28.96 -4.36
N THR A 464 16.10 28.52 -3.96
CA THR A 464 16.87 29.18 -2.90
C THR A 464 17.19 30.63 -3.27
N ASP A 465 17.58 30.87 -4.52
CA ASP A 465 17.85 32.21 -5.04
C ASP A 465 16.58 33.05 -5.16
N LYS A 466 15.46 32.47 -5.58
CA LYS A 466 14.18 33.16 -5.75
C LYS A 466 13.54 33.57 -4.42
N TYR A 467 13.47 32.64 -3.47
CA TYR A 467 12.75 32.83 -2.21
C TYR A 467 13.66 33.21 -1.04
N LYS A 468 14.99 33.22 -1.22
CA LYS A 468 15.98 33.54 -0.19
C LYS A 468 15.85 32.66 1.06
N MET A 469 15.40 31.42 0.87
CA MET A 469 15.26 30.40 1.91
C MET A 469 15.92 29.11 1.42
N GLN A 470 16.45 28.30 2.33
CA GLN A 470 17.09 27.04 1.94
C GLN A 470 16.04 26.00 1.55
N PHE A 471 16.16 25.50 0.32
CA PHE A 471 15.40 24.36 -0.22
C PHE A 471 16.17 23.05 -0.09
#